data_AF-A0A2V7J0B5-F1
#
_entry.id   AF-A0A2V7J0B5-F1
#
_cell.length_a   1.000
_cell.length_b   1.000
_cell.length_c   1.000
_cell.angle_alpha   90.00
_cell.angle_beta   90.00
_cell.angle_gamma   90.00
#
_symmetry.space_group_name_H-M   'P 1'
#
loop_
_entity.id
_entity.type
_entity.pdbx_description
1 polymer ?
#
loop_
_entity_poly.entity_id
_entity_poly.type
_entity_poly.pdbx_seq_one_letter_code
_entity_poly.pdbx_strand_id
1 'polypeptide(L)'
;MAATLKRLVPLLLAAATLTCGRSQRIVVGSKNFTESDLLAEIVAQQIERRTGIPVERRLHLGGTFVCHQAITTGAIDLYVEYTGTAFTAILKQPPIADPDSVLRFVKAAYERQFQLRWTAPFGFNNTFAILVRHADAT
;
A
#
# COMPACT_ATOMS: atom_id res chain seq x y z
N MET A 1 -9.76 -5.90 -59.69
CA MET A 1 -9.29 -5.11 -58.53
C MET A 1 -9.59 -5.85 -57.22
N ALA A 2 -9.01 -7.05 -56.99
CA ALA A 2 -9.36 -7.86 -55.80
C ALA A 2 -8.33 -8.96 -55.43
N ALA A 3 -7.02 -8.77 -55.68
CA ALA A 3 -6.03 -9.83 -55.42
C ALA A 3 -4.85 -9.43 -54.51
N THR A 4 -4.84 -8.22 -53.94
CA THR A 4 -3.67 -7.74 -53.17
C THR A 4 -3.89 -7.73 -51.64
N LEU A 5 -5.14 -7.90 -51.17
CA LEU A 5 -5.47 -7.72 -49.74
C LEU A 5 -5.25 -8.96 -48.86
N LYS A 6 -5.10 -10.15 -49.45
CA LYS A 6 -5.01 -11.42 -48.70
C LYS A 6 -3.62 -11.72 -48.10
N ARG A 7 -2.57 -10.96 -48.45
CA ARG A 7 -1.20 -11.20 -47.96
C ARG A 7 -0.81 -10.39 -46.72
N LEU A 8 -1.65 -9.45 -46.27
CA LEU A 8 -1.37 -8.59 -45.10
C LEU A 8 -1.94 -9.13 -43.79
N VAL A 9 -2.86 -10.10 -43.84
CA VAL A 9 -3.53 -10.68 -42.67
C VAL A 9 -2.60 -11.50 -41.74
N PRO A 10 -1.61 -12.29 -42.22
CA PRO A 10 -0.79 -13.08 -41.30
C PRO A 10 0.28 -12.24 -40.56
N LEU A 11 0.58 -11.03 -41.03
CA LEU A 11 1.57 -10.14 -40.40
C LEU A 11 1.00 -9.40 -39.19
N LEU A 12 -0.30 -9.08 -39.20
CA LEU A 12 -1.01 -8.45 -38.08
C LEU A 12 -1.26 -9.42 -36.91
N LEU A 13 -1.36 -10.73 -37.18
CA LEU A 13 -1.57 -11.74 -36.14
C LEU A 13 -0.29 -12.11 -35.38
N ALA A 14 0.88 -11.87 -35.97
CA ALA A 14 2.18 -12.11 -35.32
C ALA A 14 2.54 -11.02 -34.29
N ALA A 15 1.98 -9.82 -34.41
CA ALA A 15 2.27 -8.69 -33.50
C ALA A 15 1.55 -8.79 -32.13
N ALA A 16 0.58 -9.69 -31.98
CA ALA A 16 -0.22 -9.82 -30.75
C ALA A 16 0.43 -10.70 -29.65
N THR A 17 1.61 -11.30 -29.89
CA THR A 17 2.26 -12.21 -28.93
C THR A 17 3.37 -11.55 -28.10
N LEU A 18 3.70 -10.28 -28.34
CA LEU A 18 4.59 -9.49 -27.50
C LEU A 18 3.80 -8.80 -26.38
N THR A 19 3.00 -9.58 -25.63
CA THR A 19 2.65 -9.16 -24.27
C THR A 19 3.92 -9.31 -23.46
N CYS A 20 4.69 -8.21 -23.41
CA CYS A 20 5.82 -8.05 -22.53
C CYS A 20 5.31 -8.36 -21.12
N GLY A 21 5.61 -9.57 -20.63
CA GLY A 21 5.33 -9.99 -19.27
C GLY A 21 6.11 -9.06 -18.36
N ARG A 22 5.48 -7.95 -17.99
CA ARG A 22 6.00 -7.03 -16.98
C ARG A 22 6.22 -7.90 -15.76
N SER A 23 7.49 -8.14 -15.43
CA SER A 23 7.87 -8.83 -14.20
C SER A 23 6.99 -8.24 -13.10
N GLN A 24 6.07 -9.06 -12.58
CA GLN A 24 5.17 -8.68 -11.50
C GLN A 24 6.07 -8.39 -10.32
N ARG A 25 6.43 -7.12 -10.11
CA ARG A 25 7.19 -6.64 -8.97
C ARG A 25 6.23 -5.85 -8.10
N ILE A 26 6.34 -6.01 -6.80
CA ILE A 26 5.54 -5.25 -5.83
C ILE A 26 6.41 -4.12 -5.29
N VAL A 27 5.87 -2.92 -5.16
CA VAL A 27 6.56 -1.76 -4.60
C VAL A 27 6.00 -1.46 -3.20
N VAL A 28 6.84 -1.65 -2.17
CA VAL A 28 6.49 -1.35 -0.77
C VAL A 28 7.09 -0.01 -0.39
N GLY A 29 6.23 0.92 0.03
CA GLY A 29 6.63 2.23 0.54
C GLY A 29 6.69 2.32 2.06
N SER A 30 7.38 3.35 2.57
CA SER A 30 7.32 3.75 3.98
C SER A 30 7.29 5.26 4.16
N LYS A 31 6.84 5.68 5.34
CA LYS A 31 6.98 7.04 5.85
C LYS A 31 8.42 7.27 6.33
N ASN A 32 8.77 8.54 6.58
CA ASN A 32 10.11 8.96 6.97
C ASN A 32 10.42 8.81 8.48
N PHE A 33 10.09 7.67 9.09
CA PHE A 33 10.45 7.37 10.48
C PHE A 33 10.72 5.88 10.70
N THR A 34 11.49 5.58 11.75
CA THR A 34 12.10 4.27 12.01
C THR A 34 11.11 3.09 12.00
N GLU A 35 9.98 3.21 12.71
CA GLU A 35 8.99 2.13 12.74
C GLU A 35 8.37 1.87 11.35
N SER A 36 8.16 2.92 10.55
CA SER A 36 7.60 2.74 9.20
C SER A 36 8.58 2.04 8.26
N ASP A 37 9.88 2.39 8.34
CA ASP A 37 10.94 1.72 7.58
C ASP A 37 11.06 0.24 7.98
N LEU A 38 11.03 -0.05 9.30
CA LEU A 38 11.07 -1.40 9.82
C LEU A 38 9.87 -2.25 9.37
N LEU A 39 8.66 -1.72 9.47
CA LEU A 39 7.45 -2.44 9.08
C LEU A 39 7.39 -2.67 7.57
N ALA A 40 7.82 -1.71 6.76
CA ALA A 40 7.94 -1.89 5.31
C ALA A 40 8.92 -3.01 4.95
N GLU A 41 10.07 -3.08 5.62
CA GLU A 41 11.05 -4.15 5.42
C GLU A 41 10.48 -5.53 5.80
N ILE A 42 9.82 -5.62 6.96
CA ILE A 42 9.14 -6.86 7.40
C ILE A 42 8.12 -7.30 6.35
N VAL A 43 7.27 -6.40 5.87
CA VAL A 43 6.24 -6.72 4.87
C VAL A 43 6.87 -7.17 3.55
N ALA A 44 7.90 -6.46 3.06
CA ALA A 44 8.61 -6.82 1.84
C ALA A 44 9.17 -8.25 1.92
N GLN A 45 9.88 -8.57 3.00
CA GLN A 45 10.44 -9.91 3.21
C GLN A 45 9.35 -10.98 3.36
N GLN A 46 8.21 -10.68 3.99
CA GLN A 46 7.11 -11.63 4.10
C GLN A 46 6.48 -11.93 2.74
N ILE A 47 6.34 -10.93 1.87
CA ILE A 47 5.84 -11.11 0.50
C ILE A 47 6.82 -11.99 -0.28
N GLU A 48 8.10 -11.58 -0.35
CA GLU A 48 9.14 -12.30 -1.09
C GLU A 48 9.22 -13.77 -0.66
N ARG A 49 9.24 -14.03 0.65
CA ARG A 49 9.30 -15.40 1.19
C ARG A 49 8.07 -16.25 0.91
N ARG A 50 6.87 -15.66 0.86
CA ARG A 50 5.61 -16.42 0.73
C ARG A 50 5.18 -16.61 -0.72
N THR A 51 5.55 -15.71 -1.61
CA THR A 51 5.06 -15.71 -3.00
C THR A 51 6.18 -15.85 -4.03
N GLY A 52 7.43 -15.62 -3.65
CA GLY A 52 8.56 -15.55 -4.59
C GLY A 52 8.55 -14.29 -5.48
N ILE A 53 7.60 -13.38 -5.28
CA ILE A 53 7.50 -12.13 -6.04
C ILE A 53 8.57 -11.15 -5.53
N PRO A 54 9.43 -10.59 -6.40
CA PRO A 54 10.40 -9.58 -6.01
C PRO A 54 9.73 -8.30 -5.50
N VAL A 55 10.27 -7.73 -4.42
CA VAL A 55 9.74 -6.49 -3.84
C VAL A 55 10.75 -5.34 -3.94
N GLU A 56 10.36 -4.26 -4.60
CA GLU A 56 11.06 -2.98 -4.56
C GLU A 56 10.70 -2.23 -3.28
N ARG A 57 11.71 -1.77 -2.55
CA ARG A 57 11.54 -0.96 -1.34
C ARG A 57 11.72 0.51 -1.69
N ARG A 58 10.68 1.31 -1.47
CA ARG A 58 10.72 2.77 -1.57
C ARG A 58 10.56 3.36 -0.18
N LEU A 59 11.63 3.27 0.58
CA LEU A 59 11.62 3.71 1.96
C LEU A 59 11.72 5.23 2.07
N HIS A 60 11.30 5.76 3.21
CA HIS A 60 11.54 7.13 3.61
C HIS A 60 10.94 8.19 2.67
N LEU A 61 9.74 7.93 2.10
CA LEU A 61 9.11 8.82 1.12
C LEU A 61 8.71 10.18 1.67
N GLY A 62 8.38 10.25 2.96
CA GLY A 62 7.91 11.45 3.64
C GLY A 62 6.79 11.15 4.62
N GLY A 63 5.98 12.16 4.95
CA GLY A 63 4.84 12.00 5.85
C GLY A 63 3.63 11.30 5.20
N THR A 64 2.54 11.20 5.97
CA THR A 64 1.27 10.59 5.57
C THR A 64 0.77 11.03 4.18
N PHE A 65 0.76 12.34 3.89
CA PHE A 65 0.22 12.84 2.61
C PHE A 65 1.05 12.41 1.40
N VAL A 66 2.38 12.34 1.54
CA VAL A 66 3.27 11.91 0.45
C VAL A 66 3.06 10.42 0.16
N CYS A 67 3.00 9.59 1.20
CA CYS A 67 2.71 8.17 1.04
C CYS A 67 1.30 7.92 0.47
N HIS A 68 0.30 8.68 0.94
CA HIS A 68 -1.06 8.58 0.43
C HIS A 68 -1.14 8.94 -1.06
N GLN A 69 -0.48 10.02 -1.48
CA GLN A 69 -0.39 10.37 -2.90
C GLN A 69 0.36 9.30 -3.71
N ALA A 70 1.44 8.74 -3.16
CA ALA A 70 2.20 7.70 -3.84
C ALA A 70 1.35 6.43 -4.09
N ILE A 71 0.55 5.99 -3.12
CA ILE A 71 -0.29 4.80 -3.31
C ILE A 71 -1.47 5.07 -4.26
N THR A 72 -2.09 6.25 -4.21
CA THR A 72 -3.24 6.58 -5.09
C THR A 72 -2.83 6.83 -6.53
N THR A 73 -1.57 7.22 -6.77
CA THR A 73 -0.98 7.38 -8.11
C THR A 73 -0.35 6.10 -8.66
N GLY A 74 -0.27 5.04 -7.85
CA GLY A 74 0.40 3.77 -8.23
C GLY A 74 1.93 3.85 -8.23
N ALA A 75 2.52 4.85 -7.57
CA ALA A 75 3.96 4.94 -7.38
C ALA A 75 4.48 3.95 -6.31
N ILE A 76 3.59 3.47 -5.43
CA ILE A 76 3.78 2.32 -4.55
C ILE A 76 2.50 1.47 -4.57
N ASP A 77 2.62 0.16 -4.32
CA ASP A 77 1.48 -0.76 -4.31
C ASP A 77 0.89 -0.92 -2.92
N LEU A 78 1.73 -0.79 -1.88
CA LEU A 78 1.30 -0.85 -0.49
C LEU A 78 2.27 -0.10 0.43
N TYR A 79 1.77 0.33 1.58
CA TYR A 79 2.56 0.81 2.72
C TYR A 79 1.78 0.59 4.01
N VAL A 80 2.45 0.75 5.14
CA VAL A 80 1.79 0.68 6.46
C VAL A 80 1.26 2.05 6.87
N GLU A 81 -0.04 2.10 7.16
CA GLU A 81 -0.74 3.29 7.62
C GLU A 81 -1.43 3.02 8.96
N TYR A 82 -1.62 4.09 9.74
CA TYR A 82 -2.23 4.07 11.06
C TYR A 82 -3.68 4.53 10.93
N THR A 83 -4.58 3.75 11.50
CA THR A 83 -6.04 3.96 11.37
C THR A 83 -6.46 5.36 11.80
N GLY A 84 -6.01 5.83 12.97
CA GLY A 84 -6.30 7.17 13.47
C GLY A 84 -5.74 8.29 12.59
N THR A 85 -4.54 8.11 12.03
CA THR A 85 -3.92 9.06 11.12
C THR A 85 -4.68 9.16 9.80
N ALA A 86 -5.04 8.03 9.19
CA ALA A 86 -5.87 8.02 7.98
C ALA A 86 -7.24 8.65 8.24
N PHE A 87 -7.88 8.31 9.35
CA PHE A 87 -9.19 8.82 9.74
C PHE A 87 -9.22 10.35 9.88
N THR A 88 -8.23 10.91 10.57
CA THR A 88 -8.18 12.35 10.85
C THR A 88 -7.52 13.14 9.72
N ALA A 89 -6.32 12.75 9.30
CA ALA A 89 -5.51 13.54 8.37
C ALA A 89 -5.97 13.40 6.92
N ILE A 90 -6.35 12.20 6.48
CA ILE A 90 -6.79 11.93 5.09
C ILE A 90 -8.30 12.12 4.95
N LEU A 91 -9.08 11.42 5.78
CA LEU A 91 -10.55 11.39 5.67
C LEU A 91 -11.23 12.58 6.37
N LYS A 92 -10.46 13.46 7.02
CA LYS A 92 -10.92 14.71 7.65
C LYS A 92 -12.04 14.51 8.68
N GLN A 93 -12.03 13.39 9.38
CA GLN A 93 -12.99 13.11 10.43
C GLN A 93 -12.48 13.66 11.78
N PRO A 94 -13.37 14.12 12.66
CA PRO A 94 -13.00 14.43 14.04
C PRO A 94 -12.59 13.15 14.78
N PRO A 95 -11.59 13.19 15.69
CA PRO A 95 -11.12 12.00 16.37
C PRO A 95 -12.21 11.36 17.24
N ILE A 96 -12.23 10.03 17.26
CA ILE A 96 -13.09 9.22 18.13
C ILE A 96 -12.23 8.20 18.89
N ALA A 97 -12.67 7.82 20.10
CA ALA A 97 -11.89 6.96 20.98
C ALA A 97 -11.92 5.48 20.60
N ASP A 98 -13.02 4.99 20.03
CA ASP A 98 -13.20 3.56 19.73
C ASP A 98 -12.38 3.13 18.50
N PRO A 99 -11.30 2.33 18.67
CA PRO A 99 -10.43 1.95 17.57
C PRO A 99 -11.13 1.06 16.54
N ASP A 100 -12.11 0.25 16.95
CA ASP A 100 -12.83 -0.65 16.05
C ASP A 100 -13.75 0.13 15.12
N SER A 101 -14.42 1.16 15.63
CA SER A 101 -15.20 2.10 14.79
C SER A 101 -14.31 2.85 13.81
N VAL A 102 -13.13 3.31 14.22
CA VAL A 102 -12.16 3.96 13.32
C VAL A 102 -11.75 2.99 12.22
N LEU A 103 -11.36 1.76 12.55
CA LEU A 103 -10.93 0.76 11.57
C LEU A 103 -12.04 0.42 10.56
N ARG A 104 -13.26 0.18 11.03
CA ARG A 104 -14.42 -0.11 10.16
C ARG A 104 -14.69 1.05 9.20
N PHE A 105 -14.67 2.29 9.71
CA PHE A 105 -14.89 3.47 8.88
C PHE A 105 -13.79 3.62 7.83
N VAL A 106 -12.52 3.55 8.23
CA VAL A 106 -11.37 3.72 7.34
C VAL A 106 -11.39 2.69 6.21
N LYS A 107 -11.66 1.41 6.53
CA LYS A 107 -11.83 0.34 5.53
C LYS A 107 -12.87 0.71 4.46
N ALA A 108 -14.10 1.00 4.90
CA ALA A 108 -15.19 1.31 3.98
C ALA A 108 -14.95 2.59 3.17
N ALA A 109 -14.37 3.62 3.80
CA ALA A 109 -14.09 4.89 3.15
C ALA A 109 -12.99 4.77 2.09
N TYR A 110 -11.90 4.06 2.39
CA TYR A 110 -10.79 3.87 1.44
C TYR A 110 -11.19 3.02 0.24
N GLU A 111 -11.98 1.96 0.46
CA GLU A 111 -12.52 1.16 -0.64
C GLU A 111 -13.40 2.00 -1.55
N ARG A 112 -14.32 2.80 -0.99
CA ARG A 112 -15.23 3.65 -1.77
C ARG A 112 -14.53 4.80 -2.50
N GLN A 113 -13.62 5.51 -1.82
CA GLN A 113 -13.06 6.77 -2.32
C GLN A 113 -11.79 6.59 -3.15
N PHE A 114 -10.97 5.58 -2.84
CA PHE A 114 -9.64 5.44 -3.40
C PHE A 114 -9.42 4.09 -4.09
N GLN A 115 -10.38 3.15 -4.01
CA GLN A 115 -10.21 1.77 -4.47
C GLN A 115 -9.01 1.08 -3.78
N LEU A 116 -8.72 1.49 -2.54
CA LEU A 116 -7.64 0.95 -1.73
C LEU A 116 -8.21 0.08 -0.61
N ARG A 117 -7.60 -1.08 -0.42
CA ARG A 117 -8.02 -2.05 0.59
C ARG A 117 -7.11 -2.01 1.81
N TRP A 118 -7.70 -1.87 2.98
CA TRP A 118 -7.01 -2.05 4.25
C TRP A 118 -7.01 -3.52 4.66
N THR A 119 -5.84 -4.05 5.01
CA THR A 119 -5.65 -5.45 5.44
C THR A 119 -5.94 -5.62 6.93
N ALA A 120 -5.66 -6.80 7.49
CA ALA A 120 -5.76 -7.03 8.92
C ALA A 120 -4.69 -6.18 9.66
N PRO A 121 -5.05 -5.55 10.81
CA PRO A 121 -4.09 -4.78 11.58
C PRO A 121 -3.04 -5.70 12.21
N PHE A 122 -1.85 -5.14 12.52
CA PHE A 122 -0.77 -5.88 13.16
C PHE A 122 -0.97 -6.16 14.66
N GLY A 123 -2.01 -5.59 15.28
CA GLY A 123 -2.37 -5.87 16.68
C GLY A 123 -1.64 -5.01 17.72
N PHE A 124 -0.95 -3.94 17.31
CA PHE A 124 -0.37 -2.96 18.22
C PHE A 124 -1.08 -1.60 18.13
N ASN A 125 -0.94 -0.80 19.18
CA ASN A 125 -1.45 0.57 19.23
C ASN A 125 -0.29 1.55 19.45
N ASN A 126 0.05 2.32 18.42
CA ASN A 126 1.07 3.38 18.49
C ASN A 126 0.37 4.73 18.67
N THR A 127 0.06 5.05 19.93
CA THR A 127 -0.59 6.30 20.34
C THR A 127 0.21 6.98 21.44
N PHE A 128 -0.08 8.25 21.70
CA PHE A 128 0.53 8.96 22.83
C PHE A 128 0.15 8.28 24.16
N ALA A 129 1.16 8.02 24.97
CA ALA A 129 1.02 7.42 26.28
C ALA A 129 2.04 8.02 27.25
N ILE A 130 1.74 7.93 28.55
CA ILE A 130 2.70 8.20 29.61
C ILE A 130 3.35 6.86 29.98
N LEU A 131 4.67 6.83 29.98
CA LEU A 131 5.45 5.66 30.38
C LEU A 131 5.95 5.86 31.81
N VAL A 132 5.73 4.87 32.67
CA VAL A 132 6.29 4.79 34.02
C VAL A 132 7.38 3.73 34.05
N ARG A 133 8.41 3.90 34.89
CA ARG A 133 9.37 2.82 35.11
C ARG A 133 8.63 1.65 35.76
N HIS A 134 9.03 0.44 35.43
CA HIS A 134 8.41 -0.76 35.99
C HIS A 134 8.42 -0.76 37.54
N ALA A 135 9.49 -0.25 38.16
CA ALA A 135 9.61 -0.16 39.61
C ALA A 135 8.60 0.83 40.26
N ASP A 136 8.04 1.76 39.48
CA ASP A 136 7.10 2.79 39.97
C ASP A 136 5.64 2.49 39.60
N ALA A 137 5.35 1.33 38.97
CA ALA A 137 4.04 0.98 38.41
C ALA A 137 3.11 0.20 39.36
N THR A 138 3.51 0.06 40.63
CA THR A 138 2.77 -0.68 41.68
C THR A 138 1.94 0.24 42.56
#